data_AF-A0ABD1UXE5-F1
#
_entry.id   AF-A0ABD1UXE5-F1
#
_cell.length_a   1.000
_cell.length_b   1.000
_cell.length_c   1.000
_cell.angle_alpha   90.00
_cell.angle_beta   90.00
_cell.angle_gamma   90.00
#
_symmetry.space_group_name_H-M   'P 1'
#
loop_
_entity.id
_entity.type
_entity.pdbx_description
1 polymer ?
#
loop_
_entity_poly.entity_id
_entity_poly.type
_entity_poly.pdbx_seq_one_letter_code
_entity_poly.pdbx_strand_id
1 'polypeptide(L)'
;MNFMHRDEEVNYFPSRFDPCRHAERHPIPPPVLSGKRDKCIIEKENNFKQPGERYRSWAPDRQERFICRWVEALSDPRVTHEIRSIWISYWSQADKSLGQKLASRLNVKPTM
;
A
#
# COMPACT_ATOMS: atom_id res chain seq x y z
N MET A 1 -30.07 -3.35 7.11
CA MET A 1 -30.99 -3.46 8.27
C MET A 1 -30.48 -4.54 9.19
N ASN A 2 -30.49 -4.34 10.51
CA ASN A 2 -30.16 -5.40 11.46
C ASN A 2 -31.39 -6.30 11.62
N PHE A 3 -31.25 -7.60 11.36
CA PHE A 3 -32.33 -8.58 11.37
C PHE A 3 -32.44 -9.32 12.72
N MET A 4 -31.50 -9.12 13.63
CA MET A 4 -31.52 -9.75 14.95
C MET A 4 -32.55 -9.04 15.83
N HIS A 5 -33.54 -9.79 16.32
CA HIS A 5 -34.46 -9.33 17.35
C HIS A 5 -33.73 -9.30 18.71
N ARG A 6 -33.85 -8.19 19.42
CA ARG A 6 -33.29 -7.98 20.76
C ARG A 6 -34.40 -7.42 21.63
N ASP A 7 -34.68 -8.11 22.72
CA ASP A 7 -35.78 -7.81 23.63
C ASP A 7 -35.30 -7.26 24.97
N GLU A 8 -33.98 -7.15 25.15
CA GLU A 8 -33.37 -6.63 26.37
C GLU A 8 -33.51 -5.11 26.48
N GLU A 9 -33.93 -4.62 27.65
CA GLU A 9 -34.03 -3.18 27.93
C GLU A 9 -32.67 -2.51 28.19
N VAL A 10 -31.67 -3.30 28.61
CA VAL A 10 -30.32 -2.82 28.94
C VAL A 10 -29.40 -3.10 27.76
N ASN A 11 -28.92 -2.04 27.11
CA ASN A 11 -27.97 -2.10 26.01
C ASN A 11 -26.64 -1.38 26.30
N TYR A 12 -26.37 -1.09 27.58
CA TYR A 12 -25.19 -0.38 28.06
C TYR A 12 -24.50 -1.17 29.19
N PHE A 13 -23.19 -0.97 29.33
CA PHE A 13 -22.38 -1.55 30.39
C PHE A 13 -21.45 -0.48 31.00
N PRO A 14 -21.27 -0.42 32.34
CA PRO A 14 -21.86 -1.31 33.36
C PRO A 14 -23.33 -0.97 33.69
N SER A 15 -24.12 -1.97 34.06
CA SER A 15 -25.51 -1.83 34.51
C SER A 15 -25.74 -2.53 35.84
N ARG A 16 -26.68 -2.01 36.64
CA ARG A 16 -27.15 -2.67 37.88
C ARG A 16 -28.16 -3.77 37.61
N PHE A 17 -28.77 -3.76 36.42
CA PHE A 17 -29.88 -4.65 36.05
C PHE A 17 -29.44 -5.80 35.13
N ASP A 18 -28.27 -5.67 34.49
CA ASP A 18 -27.66 -6.73 33.66
C ASP A 18 -26.44 -7.32 34.39
N PRO A 19 -26.40 -8.64 34.67
CA PRO A 19 -25.27 -9.31 35.32
C PRO A 19 -24.04 -9.48 34.42
N CYS A 20 -24.10 -9.05 33.16
CA CYS A 20 -22.96 -9.05 32.25
C CYS A 20 -21.73 -8.44 32.91
N ARG A 21 -20.56 -9.06 32.69
CA ARG A 21 -19.28 -8.66 33.29
C ARG A 21 -18.17 -8.75 32.26
N HIS A 22 -17.10 -7.97 32.45
CA HIS A 22 -15.89 -8.15 31.66
C HIS A 22 -15.37 -9.58 31.82
N ALA A 23 -14.93 -10.18 30.71
CA ALA A 23 -14.21 -11.44 30.72
C ALA A 23 -12.89 -11.32 31.51
N GLU A 24 -12.37 -12.45 31.97
CA GLU A 24 -11.05 -12.49 32.61
C GLU A 24 -9.97 -11.95 31.67
N ARG A 25 -9.03 -11.18 32.22
CA ARG A 25 -7.92 -10.65 31.44
C ARG A 25 -6.90 -11.75 31.22
N HIS A 26 -6.69 -12.13 29.97
CA HIS A 26 -5.48 -12.83 29.55
C HIS A 26 -4.36 -11.81 29.33
N PRO A 27 -3.09 -12.14 29.64
CA PRO A 27 -2.00 -11.18 29.52
C PRO A 27 -1.86 -10.69 28.08
N ILE A 28 -2.09 -9.39 27.88
CA ILE A 28 -1.73 -8.67 26.66
C ILE A 28 -0.47 -7.88 27.01
N PRO A 29 0.70 -8.20 26.43
CA PRO A 29 1.92 -7.48 26.76
C PRO A 29 1.77 -6.00 26.39
N PRO A 30 2.01 -5.05 27.30
CA PRO A 30 1.97 -3.65 26.97
C PRO A 30 3.10 -3.31 25.98
N PRO A 31 2.82 -2.54 24.92
CA PRO A 31 3.88 -2.11 24.01
C PRO A 31 4.81 -1.13 24.72
N VAL A 32 6.12 -1.25 24.46
CA VAL A 32 7.09 -0.22 24.84
C VAL A 32 6.96 0.92 23.85
N LEU A 33 6.53 2.10 24.33
CA LEU A 33 6.36 3.28 23.50
C LEU A 33 7.56 4.22 23.70
N SER A 34 8.15 4.65 22.59
CA SER A 34 9.17 5.70 22.55
C SER A 34 8.73 6.81 21.61
N GLY A 35 9.03 8.06 21.96
CA GLY A 35 8.75 9.24 21.13
C GLY A 35 7.56 10.07 21.61
N LYS A 36 7.01 10.88 20.69
CA LYS A 36 5.89 11.81 20.95
C LYS A 36 4.79 11.58 19.92
N ARG A 37 3.58 12.04 20.23
CA ARG A 37 2.48 12.06 19.25
C ARG A 37 2.84 13.03 18.13
N ASP A 38 3.04 12.51 16.92
CA ASP A 38 3.45 13.27 15.75
C ASP A 38 2.73 12.79 14.48
N LYS A 39 2.70 13.63 13.45
CA LYS A 39 2.23 13.30 12.11
C LYS A 39 3.41 13.43 11.14
N CYS A 40 4.25 12.39 11.11
CA CYS A 40 5.46 12.33 10.28
C CYS A 40 5.51 11.05 9.44
N ILE A 41 6.35 11.06 8.42
CA ILE A 41 6.67 9.86 7.63
C ILE A 41 7.69 9.02 8.42
N ILE A 42 7.66 7.70 8.23
CA ILE A 42 8.62 6.79 8.86
C ILE A 42 10.04 7.04 8.34
N GLU A 43 11.05 6.83 9.19
CA GLU A 43 12.45 7.15 8.84
C GLU A 43 12.99 6.33 7.66
N LYS A 44 12.72 5.02 7.64
CA LYS A 44 13.27 4.08 6.65
C LYS A 44 12.20 3.66 5.65
N GLU A 45 11.75 4.60 4.81
CA GLU A 45 10.76 4.31 3.77
C GLU A 45 11.25 3.24 2.76
N ASN A 46 12.47 3.42 2.23
CA ASN A 46 13.11 2.46 1.31
C ASN A 46 12.19 1.95 0.18
N ASN A 47 11.46 2.90 -0.45
CA ASN A 47 10.32 2.61 -1.32
C ASN A 47 10.66 1.78 -2.58
N PHE A 48 11.92 1.73 -3.02
CA PHE A 48 12.29 1.20 -4.34
C PHE A 48 13.09 -0.11 -4.31
N LYS A 49 13.72 -0.46 -3.18
CA LYS A 49 14.60 -1.64 -3.11
C LYS A 49 13.84 -2.95 -3.36
N GLN A 50 12.81 -3.21 -2.56
CA GLN A 50 12.04 -4.47 -2.66
C GLN A 50 11.30 -4.61 -4.00
N PRO A 51 10.65 -3.57 -4.57
CA PRO A 51 10.09 -3.65 -5.91
C PRO A 51 11.11 -4.03 -6.99
N GLY A 52 12.32 -3.46 -6.92
CA GLY A 52 13.42 -3.81 -7.82
C GLY A 52 13.86 -5.27 -7.70
N GLU A 53 14.07 -5.74 -6.47
CA GLU A 53 14.41 -7.15 -6.20
C GLU A 53 13.32 -8.09 -6.71
N ARG A 54 12.05 -7.73 -6.50
CA ARG A 54 10.90 -8.50 -6.99
C ARG A 54 10.87 -8.58 -8.51
N TYR A 55 11.08 -7.47 -9.22
CA TYR A 55 11.12 -7.47 -10.69
C TYR A 55 12.26 -8.35 -11.22
N ARG A 56 13.46 -8.25 -10.64
CA ARG A 56 14.62 -9.08 -11.01
C ARG A 56 14.42 -10.57 -10.74
N SER A 57 13.58 -10.93 -9.76
CA SER A 57 13.27 -12.34 -9.46
C SER A 57 12.39 -13.05 -10.50
N TRP A 58 11.76 -12.31 -11.42
CA TRP A 58 10.84 -12.88 -12.40
C TRP A 58 11.55 -13.46 -13.61
N ALA A 59 11.02 -14.56 -14.13
CA ALA A 59 11.38 -15.05 -15.45
C ALA A 59 11.08 -13.99 -16.55
N PRO A 60 11.83 -13.99 -17.66
CA PRO A 60 11.72 -12.95 -18.70
C PRO A 60 10.30 -12.76 -19.26
N ASP A 61 9.54 -13.85 -19.44
CA ASP A 61 8.15 -13.81 -19.91
C ASP A 61 7.23 -13.04 -18.96
N ARG A 62 7.46 -13.19 -17.64
CA ARG A 62 6.69 -12.49 -16.61
C ARG A 62 7.10 -11.02 -16.51
N GLN A 63 8.39 -10.71 -16.64
CA GLN A 63 8.84 -9.31 -16.72
C GLN A 63 8.19 -8.61 -17.91
N GLU A 64 8.14 -9.27 -19.07
CA GLU A 64 7.53 -8.72 -20.28
C GLU A 64 6.03 -8.47 -20.10
N ARG A 65 5.28 -9.43 -19.56
CA ARG A 65 3.85 -9.23 -19.24
C ARG A 65 3.62 -8.05 -18.29
N PHE A 66 4.50 -7.89 -17.30
CA PHE A 66 4.40 -6.77 -16.35
C PHE A 66 4.65 -5.42 -17.04
N ILE A 67 5.66 -5.35 -17.91
CA ILE A 67 5.94 -4.14 -18.71
C ILE A 67 4.75 -3.79 -19.59
N CYS A 68 4.17 -4.77 -20.31
CA CYS A 68 3.01 -4.52 -21.17
C CYS A 68 1.82 -3.91 -20.42
N ARG A 69 1.51 -4.41 -19.21
CA ARG A 69 0.43 -3.86 -18.37
C ARG A 69 0.70 -2.41 -17.95
N TRP A 70 1.94 -2.09 -17.61
CA TRP A 70 2.30 -0.71 -17.26
C TRP A 70 2.29 0.23 -18.46
N VAL A 71 2.72 -0.25 -19.63
CA VAL A 71 2.61 0.52 -20.87
C VAL A 71 1.14 0.82 -21.17
N GLU A 72 0.27 -0.18 -21.11
CA GLU A 72 -1.18 -0.01 -21.31
C GLU A 72 -1.77 1.03 -20.34
N ALA A 73 -1.49 0.89 -19.03
CA ALA A 73 -1.99 1.82 -18.01
C ALA A 73 -1.48 3.26 -18.21
N LEU A 74 -0.20 3.43 -18.56
CA LEU A 74 0.41 4.76 -18.73
C LEU A 74 0.13 5.39 -20.10
N SER A 75 -0.42 4.62 -21.04
CA SER A 75 -0.86 5.09 -22.36
C SER A 75 -2.29 5.64 -22.34
N ASP A 76 -3.02 5.49 -21.23
CA ASP A 76 -4.38 6.00 -21.10
C ASP A 76 -4.42 7.52 -21.37
N PRO A 77 -5.36 8.02 -22.20
CA PRO A 77 -5.45 9.44 -22.56
C PRO A 77 -5.62 10.39 -21.36
N ARG A 78 -6.13 9.89 -20.23
CA ARG A 78 -6.33 10.66 -19.00
C ARG A 78 -5.06 10.79 -18.18
N VAL A 79 -4.02 10.00 -18.48
CA VAL A 79 -2.72 10.08 -17.81
C VAL A 79 -1.92 11.21 -18.43
N THR A 80 -1.71 12.26 -17.63
CA THR A 80 -0.90 13.41 -18.04
C THR A 80 0.55 13.01 -18.26
N HIS A 81 1.26 13.80 -19.08
CA HIS A 81 2.69 13.61 -19.29
C HIS A 81 3.47 13.65 -17.96
N GLU A 82 3.10 14.54 -17.04
CA GLU A 82 3.72 14.65 -15.72
C GLU A 82 3.57 13.37 -14.90
N ILE A 83 2.34 12.84 -14.78
CA ILE A 83 2.09 11.58 -14.06
C ILE A 83 2.89 10.44 -14.69
N ARG A 84 2.93 10.37 -16.02
CA ARG A 84 3.72 9.38 -16.75
C ARG A 84 5.21 9.46 -16.42
N SER A 85 5.78 10.66 -16.42
CA SER A 85 7.19 10.90 -16.07
C SER A 85 7.52 10.52 -14.62
N ILE A 86 6.63 10.84 -13.67
CA ILE A 86 6.79 10.46 -12.26
C ILE A 86 6.83 8.94 -12.10
N TRP A 87 5.90 8.23 -12.73
CA TRP A 87 5.88 6.76 -12.67
C TRP A 87 7.12 6.13 -13.31
N ILE A 88 7.57 6.65 -14.47
CA ILE A 88 8.81 6.18 -15.10
C ILE A 88 10.01 6.43 -14.18
N SER A 89 10.06 7.57 -13.48
CA SER A 89 11.12 7.86 -12.50
C SER A 89 11.12 6.85 -11.35
N TYR A 90 9.96 6.54 -10.76
CA TYR A 90 9.85 5.54 -9.70
C TYR A 90 10.26 4.14 -10.16
N TRP A 91 9.83 3.72 -11.35
CA TRP A 91 10.24 2.43 -11.89
C TRP A 91 11.74 2.38 -12.21
N SER A 92 12.33 3.49 -12.63
CA SER A 92 13.79 3.61 -12.84
C SER A 92 14.58 3.53 -11.53
N GLN A 93 14.04 4.09 -10.44
CA GLN A 93 14.63 3.97 -9.11
C GLN A 93 14.55 2.53 -8.58
N ALA A 94 13.47 1.80 -8.89
CA ALA A 94 13.34 0.39 -8.52
C ALA A 94 14.30 -0.50 -9.33
N ASP A 95 14.32 -0.36 -10.65
CA ASP A 95 15.24 -1.07 -11.53
C ASP A 95 15.51 -0.28 -12.82
N LYS A 96 16.78 -0.04 -13.13
CA LYS A 96 17.19 0.74 -14.31
C LYS A 96 16.66 0.13 -15.62
N SER A 97 16.69 -1.19 -15.75
CA SER A 97 16.25 -1.87 -16.98
C SER A 97 14.73 -1.79 -17.16
N LEU A 98 13.97 -1.85 -16.06
CA LEU A 98 12.52 -1.68 -16.07
C LEU A 98 12.14 -0.27 -16.53
N GLY A 99 12.73 0.75 -15.89
CA GLY A 99 12.48 2.15 -16.23
C GLY A 99 12.80 2.46 -17.70
N GLN A 100 13.94 1.98 -18.20
CA GLN A 100 14.33 2.13 -19.61
C GLN A 100 13.33 1.47 -20.57
N LYS A 101 12.95 0.21 -20.32
CA LYS A 101 11.99 -0.51 -21.18
C LYS A 101 10.63 0.19 -21.22
N LEU A 102 10.16 0.74 -20.09
CA LEU A 102 8.92 1.52 -20.03
C LEU A 102 9.03 2.84 -20.81
N ALA A 103 10.10 3.61 -20.58
CA ALA A 103 10.32 4.89 -21.26
C ALA A 103 10.40 4.72 -22.78
N SER A 104 11.14 3.71 -23.26
CA SER A 104 11.28 3.41 -24.68
C SER A 104 9.96 3.06 -25.35
N ARG A 105 9.06 2.32 -24.69
CA ARG A 105 7.76 1.94 -25.26
C ARG A 105 6.72 3.06 -25.25
N LEU A 106 6.87 4.03 -24.33
CA LEU A 106 5.97 5.16 -24.19
C LEU A 106 6.44 6.42 -24.94
N ASN A 107 7.55 6.33 -25.70
CA ASN A 107 8.19 7.46 -26.40
C ASN A 107 8.46 8.68 -25.50
N VAL A 108 8.70 8.46 -24.20
CA VAL A 108 9.02 9.53 -23.26
C VAL A 108 10.51 9.81 -23.37
N LYS A 109 10.90 11.02 -23.79
CA LYS A 109 12.30 11.44 -23.78
C LYS A 109 12.79 11.53 -22.34
N PRO A 110 14.00 11.06 -22.01
CA PRO A 110 14.57 11.29 -20.69
C PRO A 110 14.79 12.79 -20.52
N THR A 111 14.08 13.41 -19.57
CA THR A 111 14.51 14.69 -19.00
C THR A 111 15.68 14.40 -18.08
N MET A 112 16.88 14.77 -18.53
CA MET A 112 18.09 14.83 -17.70
C MET A 112 17.92 15.85 -16.58
#